data_AF-A0A8T0EEV8-F1
#
_entry.id   AF-A0A8T0EEV8-F1
#
_cell.length_a   1.000
_cell.length_b   1.000
_cell.length_c   1.000
_cell.angle_alpha   90.00
_cell.angle_beta   90.00
_cell.angle_gamma   90.00
#
_symmetry.space_group_name_H-M   'P 1'
#
loop_
_entity.id
_entity.type
_entity.pdbx_description
1 polymer ?
#
loop_
_entity_poly.entity_id
_entity_poly.type
_entity_poly.pdbx_seq_one_letter_code
_entity_poly.pdbx_strand_id
1 'polypeptide(L)'
;MSSRLKTSTKNDSERSLIILPAILGLISLFIFWEILQSPLIQILKSLVGGLLLVYFSWEIIYFDSLMPGIQPASPLSPSNIKSVSGHTLHLNYALALINGAFFALFINWWM
;
A
#
# COMPACT_ATOMS: atom_id res chain seq x y z
N MET A 1 -11.56 -27.56 55.68
CA MET A 1 -10.46 -27.67 54.69
C MET A 1 -10.97 -27.76 53.25
N SER A 2 -12.04 -28.51 52.97
CA SER A 2 -12.64 -28.67 51.63
C SER A 2 -13.18 -27.36 50.99
N SER A 3 -13.74 -26.43 51.76
CA SER A 3 -14.28 -25.17 51.23
C SER A 3 -13.22 -24.24 50.63
N ARG A 4 -12.03 -24.16 51.24
CA ARG A 4 -10.89 -23.37 50.71
C ARG A 4 -10.35 -23.91 49.39
N LEU A 5 -10.32 -25.24 49.23
CA LEU A 5 -9.93 -25.88 47.98
C LEU A 5 -10.91 -25.52 46.87
N LYS A 6 -12.22 -25.54 47.14
CA LYS A 6 -13.26 -25.22 46.16
C LYS A 6 -13.24 -23.75 45.72
N THR A 7 -12.89 -22.84 46.61
CA THR A 7 -12.70 -21.43 46.26
C THR A 7 -11.42 -21.18 45.48
N SER A 8 -10.34 -21.93 45.75
CA SER A 8 -9.10 -21.85 44.97
C SER A 8 -9.32 -22.31 43.54
N THR A 9 -9.90 -23.51 43.36
CA THR A 9 -10.12 -24.07 42.02
C THR A 9 -11.07 -23.22 41.18
N LYS A 10 -12.07 -22.57 41.79
CA LYS A 10 -12.96 -21.64 41.09
C LYS A 10 -12.20 -20.39 40.60
N ASN A 11 -11.39 -19.76 41.47
CA ASN A 11 -10.58 -18.59 41.10
C ASN A 11 -9.54 -18.93 40.02
N ASP A 12 -8.91 -20.11 40.12
CA ASP A 12 -7.95 -20.59 39.12
C ASP A 12 -8.63 -20.87 37.77
N SER A 13 -9.89 -21.34 37.78
CA SER A 13 -10.69 -21.53 36.56
C SER A 13 -11.14 -20.21 35.91
N GLU A 14 -11.47 -19.18 36.69
CA GLU A 14 -11.80 -17.85 36.16
C GLU A 14 -10.57 -17.14 35.59
N ARG A 15 -9.40 -17.33 36.23
CA ARG A 15 -8.13 -16.82 35.71
C ARG A 15 -7.74 -17.51 34.40
N SER A 16 -7.87 -18.82 34.30
CA SER A 16 -7.55 -19.54 33.06
C SER A 16 -8.51 -19.17 31.91
N LEU A 17 -9.78 -18.92 32.22
CA LEU A 17 -10.80 -18.42 31.27
C LEU A 17 -10.44 -17.08 30.61
N ILE A 18 -9.61 -16.25 31.26
CA ILE A 18 -9.20 -14.93 30.73
C ILE A 18 -7.79 -15.01 30.13
N ILE A 19 -6.88 -15.73 30.78
CA ILE A 19 -5.45 -15.79 30.40
C ILE A 19 -5.27 -16.60 29.10
N LEU A 20 -5.96 -17.73 28.94
CA LEU A 20 -5.87 -18.56 27.73
C LEU A 20 -6.28 -17.82 26.44
N PRO A 21 -7.45 -17.16 26.37
CA PRO A 21 -7.83 -16.42 25.16
C PRO A 21 -6.93 -15.20 24.92
N ALA A 22 -6.43 -14.54 25.97
CA ALA A 22 -5.48 -13.44 25.82
C ALA A 22 -4.17 -13.90 25.18
N ILE A 23 -3.62 -15.04 25.62
CA ILE A 23 -2.42 -15.63 25.03
C ILE A 23 -2.67 -16.05 23.57
N LEU A 24 -3.80 -16.70 23.29
CA LEU A 24 -4.21 -17.05 21.93
C LEU A 24 -4.32 -15.82 21.02
N GLY A 25 -4.89 -14.72 21.53
CA GLY A 25 -4.98 -13.45 20.82
C GLY A 25 -3.61 -12.88 20.48
N LEU A 26 -2.66 -12.91 21.42
CA LEU A 26 -1.28 -12.46 21.19
C LEU A 26 -0.57 -13.32 20.15
N ILE A 27 -0.73 -14.64 20.21
CA ILE A 27 -0.16 -15.57 19.23
C ILE A 27 -0.76 -15.30 17.84
N SER A 28 -2.07 -15.11 17.75
CA SER A 28 -2.74 -14.76 16.48
C SER A 28 -2.21 -13.46 15.90
N LEU A 29 -1.97 -12.45 16.74
CA LEU A 29 -1.47 -11.14 16.31
C LEU A 29 -0.02 -11.23 15.84
N PHE A 30 0.81 -12.04 16.51
CA PHE A 30 2.17 -12.34 16.09
C PHE A 30 2.21 -13.08 14.74
N ILE A 31 1.40 -14.13 14.56
CA ILE A 31 1.31 -14.87 13.29
C ILE A 31 0.84 -13.93 12.16
N PHE A 32 -0.14 -13.09 12.42
CA PHE A 32 -0.60 -12.10 11.44
C PHE A 32 0.50 -11.11 11.04
N TRP A 33 1.28 -10.65 12.01
CA TRP A 33 2.42 -9.78 11.76
C TRP A 33 3.48 -10.45 10.87
N GLU A 34 3.84 -11.69 11.17
CA GLU A 34 4.77 -12.48 10.36
C GLU A 34 4.27 -12.70 8.93
N ILE A 35 2.96 -12.96 8.76
CA ILE A 35 2.34 -13.07 7.43
C ILE A 35 2.53 -11.76 6.64
N LEU A 36 2.30 -10.61 7.26
CA LEU A 36 2.49 -9.30 6.61
C LEU A 36 3.94 -9.02 6.21
N GLN A 37 4.91 -9.62 6.89
CA GLN A 37 6.33 -9.53 6.55
C GLN A 37 6.76 -10.56 5.50
N SER A 38 5.86 -11.41 5.01
CA SER A 38 6.19 -12.37 3.94
C SER A 38 6.71 -11.65 2.68
N PRO A 39 7.71 -12.23 1.98
CA PRO A 39 8.34 -11.59 0.83
C PRO A 39 7.35 -11.30 -0.31
N LEU A 40 6.32 -12.15 -0.48
CA LEU A 40 5.29 -11.94 -1.50
C LEU A 40 4.42 -10.71 -1.19
N ILE A 41 4.05 -10.50 0.08
CA ILE A 41 3.27 -9.31 0.47
C ILE A 41 4.11 -8.04 0.33
N GLN A 42 5.42 -8.11 0.59
CA GLN A 42 6.32 -6.97 0.38
C GLN A 42 6.42 -6.57 -1.10
N ILE A 43 6.61 -7.55 -1.99
CA ILE A 43 6.62 -7.32 -3.45
C ILE A 43 5.30 -6.70 -3.89
N LEU A 44 4.17 -7.23 -3.40
CA LEU A 44 2.84 -6.72 -3.75
C LEU A 44 2.64 -5.28 -3.25
N LYS A 45 3.04 -4.97 -2.01
CA LYS A 45 2.97 -3.60 -1.46
C LYS A 45 3.80 -2.63 -2.29
N SER A 46 5.01 -3.04 -2.68
CA SER A 46 5.88 -2.20 -3.50
C SER A 46 5.31 -1.97 -4.90
N LEU A 47 4.77 -3.02 -5.53
CA LEU A 47 4.12 -2.93 -6.84
C LEU A 47 2.89 -2.01 -6.81
N VAL A 48 2.02 -2.18 -5.81
CA VAL A 48 0.83 -1.33 -5.63
C VAL A 48 1.24 0.12 -5.38
N GLY A 49 2.27 0.35 -4.56
CA GLY A 49 2.81 1.70 -4.34
C GLY A 49 3.35 2.33 -5.62
N GLY A 50 4.11 1.59 -6.42
CA GLY A 50 4.60 2.04 -7.72
C GLY A 50 3.47 2.37 -8.70
N LEU A 51 2.46 1.50 -8.81
CA LEU A 51 1.30 1.72 -9.67
C LEU A 51 0.49 2.95 -9.24
N LEU A 52 0.29 3.16 -7.94
CA LEU A 52 -0.34 4.37 -7.42
C LEU A 52 0.46 5.62 -7.79
N LEU A 53 1.80 5.56 -7.67
CA LEU A 53 2.66 6.68 -8.05
C LEU A 53 2.58 7.00 -9.55
N VAL A 54 2.56 5.98 -10.40
CA VAL A 54 2.30 6.16 -11.85
C VAL A 54 0.96 6.84 -12.04
N TYR A 55 -0.11 6.33 -11.41
CA TYR A 55 -1.46 6.85 -11.56
C TYR A 55 -1.56 8.32 -11.13
N PHE A 56 -1.08 8.66 -9.94
CA PHE A 56 -1.05 10.06 -9.46
C PHE A 56 -0.22 10.96 -10.37
N SER A 57 0.95 10.51 -10.81
CA SER A 57 1.79 11.28 -11.74
C SER A 57 1.08 11.50 -13.08
N TRP A 58 0.36 10.49 -13.56
CA TRP A 58 -0.45 10.56 -14.76
C TRP A 58 -1.58 11.58 -14.62
N GLU A 59 -2.31 11.58 -13.51
CA GLU A 59 -3.37 12.55 -13.21
C GLU A 59 -2.81 13.99 -13.18
N ILE A 60 -1.66 14.21 -12.54
CA ILE A 60 -0.99 15.53 -12.53
C ILE A 60 -0.66 15.98 -13.96
N ILE A 61 -0.01 15.13 -14.77
CA ILE A 61 0.32 15.46 -16.16
C ILE A 61 -0.96 15.69 -16.98
N TYR A 62 -2.02 14.93 -16.70
CA TYR A 62 -3.31 15.09 -17.36
C TYR A 62 -3.94 16.45 -17.04
N PHE A 63 -4.05 16.83 -15.76
CA PHE A 63 -4.61 18.13 -15.37
C PHE A 63 -3.74 19.31 -15.82
N ASP A 64 -2.42 19.19 -15.78
CA ASP A 64 -1.47 20.19 -16.31
C ASP A 64 -1.73 20.47 -17.79
N SER A 65 -2.06 19.42 -18.55
CA SER A 65 -2.32 19.51 -19.98
C SER A 65 -3.69 20.07 -20.38
N LEU A 66 -4.61 20.29 -19.42
CA LEU A 66 -5.93 20.88 -19.68
C LEU A 66 -5.90 22.40 -19.78
N MET A 67 -4.80 23.06 -19.41
CA MET A 67 -4.63 24.51 -19.59
C MET A 67 -3.98 24.81 -20.95
N PRO A 68 -4.74 25.21 -21.99
CA PRO A 68 -4.16 25.55 -23.29
C PRO A 68 -3.33 26.83 -23.17
N GLY A 69 -2.02 26.74 -23.40
CA GLY A 69 -1.12 27.90 -23.53
C GLY A 69 0.15 27.89 -22.67
N ILE A 70 0.34 26.92 -21.76
CA ILE A 70 1.56 26.84 -20.92
C ILE A 70 2.29 25.50 -21.09
N GLN A 71 1.57 24.41 -21.37
CA GLN A 71 2.16 23.14 -21.75
C GLN A 71 1.16 22.35 -22.63
N PRO A 72 1.65 21.38 -23.40
CA PRO A 72 0.87 20.76 -24.44
C PRO A 72 -0.18 19.78 -23.89
N ALA A 73 -1.22 19.47 -24.68
CA ALA A 73 -2.41 18.72 -24.27
C ALA A 73 -2.27 17.19 -24.21
N SER A 74 -2.87 16.59 -23.18
CA SER A 74 -2.89 15.15 -22.85
C SER A 74 -3.16 14.24 -24.06
N PRO A 75 -2.70 12.98 -24.05
CA PRO A 75 -2.92 12.03 -25.15
C PRO A 75 -4.41 11.70 -25.33
N LEU A 76 -5.23 11.94 -24.29
CA LEU A 76 -6.69 11.78 -24.26
C LEU A 76 -7.44 13.12 -24.44
N SER A 77 -6.71 14.23 -24.62
CA SER A 77 -7.27 15.56 -24.83
C SER A 77 -7.84 15.71 -26.26
N PRO A 78 -8.89 16.52 -26.48
CA PRO A 78 -9.51 16.72 -27.80
C PRO A 78 -8.48 17.03 -28.90
N SER A 79 -8.71 16.49 -30.11
CA SER A 79 -7.78 16.47 -31.25
C SER A 79 -7.14 17.81 -31.62
N ASN A 80 -7.82 18.91 -31.30
CA ASN A 80 -7.46 20.26 -31.70
C ASN A 80 -6.24 20.78 -30.90
N ILE A 81 -5.99 20.24 -29.71
CA ILE A 81 -4.90 20.66 -28.81
C ILE A 81 -3.69 19.69 -28.93
N LYS A 82 -3.92 18.47 -29.43
CA LYS A 82 -2.90 17.43 -29.66
C LYS A 82 -1.86 17.81 -30.72
N SER A 83 -2.25 18.60 -31.74
CA SER A 83 -1.36 19.02 -32.84
C SER A 83 -0.34 20.08 -32.42
N VAL A 84 -0.69 20.93 -31.46
CA VAL A 84 0.18 21.97 -30.88
C VAL A 84 1.21 21.36 -29.92
N SER A 85 1.00 20.11 -29.54
CA SER A 85 1.49 19.56 -28.28
C SER A 85 2.85 18.85 -28.35
N GLY A 86 3.17 18.19 -29.46
CA GLY A 86 4.52 17.66 -29.73
C GLY A 86 5.08 16.61 -28.74
N HIS A 87 6.26 16.08 -29.09
CA HIS A 87 6.94 14.94 -28.45
C HIS A 87 7.16 15.02 -26.93
N THR A 88 7.23 16.22 -26.36
CA THR A 88 7.49 16.46 -24.92
C THR A 88 6.39 15.89 -24.03
N LEU A 89 5.16 15.85 -24.53
CA LEU A 89 4.04 15.29 -23.79
C LEU A 89 4.19 13.79 -23.56
N HIS A 90 4.53 13.04 -24.61
CA HIS A 90 4.78 11.60 -24.51
C HIS A 90 5.94 11.28 -23.56
N LEU A 91 6.95 12.15 -23.49
CA LEU A 91 8.08 12.01 -22.59
C LEU A 91 7.65 12.12 -21.11
N ASN A 92 6.74 13.03 -20.76
CA ASN A 92 6.25 13.17 -19.39
C ASN A 92 5.51 11.91 -18.90
N TYR A 93 4.67 11.30 -19.75
CA TYR A 93 4.00 10.03 -19.40
C TYR A 93 4.99 8.86 -19.32
N ALA A 94 5.99 8.81 -20.21
CA ALA A 94 7.06 7.83 -20.11
C ALA A 94 7.87 7.99 -18.80
N LEU A 95 8.14 9.23 -18.39
CA LEU A 95 8.82 9.54 -17.14
C LEU A 95 7.97 9.15 -15.92
N ALA A 96 6.65 9.32 -15.96
CA ALA A 96 5.75 8.85 -14.90
C ALA A 96 5.82 7.32 -14.72
N LEU A 97 5.85 6.57 -15.83
CA LEU A 97 6.03 5.11 -15.80
C LEU A 97 7.41 4.72 -15.25
N ILE A 98 8.48 5.39 -15.69
CA ILE A 98 9.85 5.14 -15.21
C ILE A 98 9.95 5.43 -13.71
N ASN A 99 9.37 6.54 -13.23
CA ASN A 99 9.39 6.90 -11.81
C ASN A 99 8.65 5.89 -10.95
N GLY A 100 7.46 5.44 -11.38
CA GLY A 100 6.72 4.41 -10.64
C GLY A 100 7.43 3.06 -10.61
N ALA A 101 8.05 2.65 -11.73
CA ALA A 101 8.85 1.43 -11.79
C ALA A 101 10.10 1.54 -10.90
N PHE A 102 10.81 2.66 -10.94
CA PHE A 102 11.98 2.91 -10.10
C PHE A 102 11.60 2.91 -8.62
N PHE A 103 10.49 3.55 -8.25
CA PHE A 103 9.97 3.53 -6.88
C PHE A 103 9.66 2.10 -6.41
N ALA A 104 8.98 1.30 -7.23
CA ALA A 104 8.66 -0.09 -6.89
C ALA A 104 9.92 -0.96 -6.72
N LEU A 105 10.93 -0.76 -7.56
CA LEU A 105 12.20 -1.49 -7.43
C LEU A 105 13.00 -1.02 -6.21
N PHE A 106 13.05 0.28 -5.96
CA PHE A 106 13.78 0.87 -4.84
C PHE A 106 13.17 0.47 -3.50
N ILE A 107 11.85 0.58 -3.33
CA ILE A 107 11.16 0.18 -2.10
C ILE A 107 11.28 -1.33 -1.87
N ASN A 108 11.19 -2.14 -2.92
CA ASN A 108 11.37 -3.59 -2.79
C ASN A 108 12.81 -3.99 -2.45
N TRP A 109 13.81 -3.18 -2.82
CA TRP A 109 15.20 -3.41 -2.43
C TRP A 109 15.52 -2.91 -1.02
N TRP A 110 14.82 -1.88 -0.55
CA TRP A 110 15.00 -1.28 0.76
C TRP A 110 14.31 -2.05 1.90
N MET A 111 13.15 -2.66 1.63
CA MET A 111 12.40 -3.49 2.58
C MET A 111 13.03 -4.87 2.75
#